data_AF-A0AAN4W2G5-F1
#
_entry.id   AF-A0AAN4W2G5-F1
#
_cell.length_a   1.000
_cell.length_b   1.000
_cell.length_c   1.000
_cell.angle_alpha   90.00
_cell.angle_beta   90.00
_cell.angle_gamma   90.00
#
_symmetry.space_group_name_H-M   'P 1'
#
loop_
_entity.id
_entity.type
_entity.pdbx_description
1 polymer ?
#
loop_
_entity_poly.entity_id
_entity_poly.type
_entity_poly.pdbx_seq_one_letter_code
_entity_poly.pdbx_strand_id
1 'polypeptide(L)'
;MNDEKQLWRKRWLSAICKLTSLELQKASWLDKANTTNPHWSFVEFNCCYFDDLGIDNDYEYQLKQEWITKNELDTIQPWHELLDRYTPPANDHYDVKAILFDKKWLSIIEEGVKVKNKLSKIISKEENEILLEEIDHTQYL
;
A
#
# COMPACT_ATOMS: atom_id res chain seq x y z
N MET A 1 20.56 7.93 -14.60
CA MET A 1 19.57 7.62 -13.53
C MET A 1 19.20 6.17 -13.70
N ASN A 2 19.02 5.43 -12.60
CA ASN A 2 18.63 4.02 -12.71
C ASN A 2 17.09 3.97 -12.84
N ASP A 3 16.59 3.82 -14.07
CA ASP A 3 15.15 3.87 -14.39
C ASP A 3 14.34 2.82 -13.61
N GLU A 4 14.97 1.69 -13.28
CA GLU A 4 14.40 0.64 -12.44
C GLU A 4 14.12 1.13 -11.02
N LYS A 5 15.08 1.82 -10.39
CA LYS A 5 14.90 2.40 -9.05
C LYS A 5 13.76 3.41 -9.04
N GLN A 6 13.67 4.27 -10.05
CA GLN A 6 12.62 5.27 -10.13
C GLN A 6 11.25 4.63 -10.28
N LEU A 7 11.12 3.66 -11.18
CA LEU A 7 9.87 2.92 -11.37
C LEU A 7 9.44 2.19 -10.08
N TRP A 8 10.39 1.51 -9.42
CA TRP A 8 10.13 0.81 -8.17
C TRP A 8 9.65 1.76 -7.07
N ARG A 9 10.33 2.90 -6.87
CA ARG A 9 9.94 3.89 -5.85
C ARG A 9 8.55 4.47 -6.10
N LYS A 10 8.19 4.75 -7.36
CA LYS A 10 6.82 5.19 -7.72
C LYS A 10 5.79 4.13 -7.34
N ARG A 11 6.03 2.86 -7.68
CA ARG A 11 5.13 1.75 -7.34
C ARG A 11 5.00 1.55 -5.83
N TRP A 12 6.11 1.59 -5.10
CA TRP A 12 6.15 1.45 -3.65
C TRP A 12 5.32 2.54 -2.96
N LEU A 13 5.51 3.80 -3.32
CA LEU A 13 4.76 4.92 -2.73
C LEU A 13 3.27 4.88 -3.12
N SER A 14 2.95 4.50 -4.36
CA SER A 14 1.56 4.34 -4.81
C SER A 14 0.84 3.21 -4.06
N ALA A 15 1.50 2.06 -3.87
CA ALA A 15 0.95 0.95 -3.10
C ALA A 15 0.67 1.34 -1.65
N ILE A 16 1.61 2.04 -0.99
CA ILE A 16 1.40 2.60 0.36
C ILE A 16 0.22 3.58 0.35
N CYS A 17 0.14 4.48 -0.63
CA CYS A 17 -0.95 5.44 -0.74
C CYS A 17 -2.32 4.73 -0.79
N LYS A 18 -2.44 3.70 -1.63
CA LYS A 18 -3.67 2.89 -1.80
C LYS A 18 -4.05 2.12 -0.53
N LEU A 19 -3.10 1.39 0.07
CA LEU A 19 -3.35 0.54 1.25
C LEU A 19 -3.64 1.35 2.54
N THR A 20 -3.27 2.63 2.57
CA THR A 20 -3.52 3.51 3.72
C THR A 20 -4.74 4.42 3.55
N SER A 21 -5.43 4.37 2.41
CA SER A 21 -6.62 5.18 2.15
C SER A 21 -7.91 4.39 2.34
N LEU A 22 -8.50 4.48 3.53
CA LEU A 22 -9.80 3.84 3.82
C LEU A 22 -10.90 4.36 2.89
N GLU A 23 -10.89 5.64 2.56
CA GLU A 23 -11.90 6.23 1.68
C GLU A 23 -11.80 5.68 0.25
N LEU A 24 -10.58 5.54 -0.28
CA LEU A 24 -10.37 4.86 -1.57
C LEU A 24 -10.83 3.41 -1.53
N GLN A 25 -10.54 2.69 -0.45
CA GLN A 25 -10.94 1.28 -0.31
C GLN A 25 -12.46 1.15 -0.25
N LYS A 26 -13.15 1.99 0.52
CA LYS A 26 -14.63 2.01 0.54
C LYS A 26 -15.20 2.33 -0.82
N ALA A 27 -14.68 3.37 -1.48
CA ALA A 27 -15.17 3.82 -2.77
C ALA A 27 -14.98 2.76 -3.84
N SER A 28 -13.81 2.11 -3.85
CA SER A 28 -13.42 1.22 -4.93
C SER A 28 -13.85 -0.24 -4.69
N TRP A 29 -13.73 -0.77 -3.48
CA TRP A 29 -14.04 -2.18 -3.19
C TRP A 29 -15.54 -2.47 -3.08
N LEU A 30 -16.35 -1.48 -2.68
CA LEU A 30 -17.81 -1.64 -2.60
C LEU A 30 -18.53 -1.32 -3.91
N ASP A 31 -17.85 -0.68 -4.86
CA ASP A 31 -18.43 -0.36 -6.15
C ASP A 31 -18.57 -1.63 -7.01
N LYS A 32 -19.81 -1.95 -7.35
CA LYS A 32 -20.12 -3.11 -8.18
C LYS A 32 -19.63 -2.93 -9.62
N ALA A 33 -19.43 -1.71 -10.10
CA ALA A 33 -18.80 -1.47 -11.40
C ALA A 33 -17.32 -1.90 -11.41
N ASN A 34 -16.63 -1.87 -10.26
CA ASN A 34 -15.27 -2.38 -10.12
C ASN A 34 -15.19 -3.90 -9.99
N THR A 35 -16.31 -4.64 -9.88
CA THR A 35 -16.25 -6.12 -9.89
C THR A 35 -15.70 -6.70 -11.20
N THR A 36 -15.65 -5.90 -12.27
CA THR A 36 -14.98 -6.25 -13.54
C THR A 36 -13.53 -5.77 -13.62
N ASN A 37 -13.09 -4.84 -12.77
CA ASN A 37 -11.72 -4.34 -12.73
C ASN A 37 -10.98 -4.86 -11.48
N PRO A 38 -10.25 -5.99 -11.59
CA PRO A 38 -9.58 -6.59 -10.44
C PRO A 38 -8.54 -5.65 -9.81
N HIS A 39 -8.09 -4.62 -10.53
CA HIS A 39 -7.08 -3.67 -10.08
C HIS A 39 -7.49 -2.89 -8.81
N TRP A 40 -8.79 -2.76 -8.57
CA TRP A 40 -9.37 -1.98 -7.47
C TRP A 40 -9.95 -2.88 -6.38
N SER A 41 -9.21 -3.93 -6.01
CA SER A 41 -9.65 -4.91 -5.01
C SER A 41 -8.69 -5.01 -3.83
N PHE A 42 -9.17 -5.58 -2.73
CA PHE A 42 -8.33 -5.91 -1.58
C PHE A 42 -7.14 -6.80 -1.98
N VAL A 43 -7.40 -7.83 -2.80
CA VAL A 43 -6.38 -8.77 -3.26
C VAL A 43 -5.32 -8.04 -4.07
N GLU A 44 -5.72 -7.27 -5.08
CA GLU A 44 -4.76 -6.54 -5.91
C GLU A 44 -3.94 -5.55 -5.10
N PHE A 45 -4.56 -4.79 -4.19
CA PHE A 45 -3.82 -3.82 -3.39
C PHE A 45 -2.71 -4.48 -2.57
N ASN A 46 -2.93 -5.70 -2.07
CA ASN A 46 -1.90 -6.48 -1.38
C ASN A 46 -0.85 -7.04 -2.36
N CYS A 47 -1.26 -7.59 -3.51
CA CYS A 47 -0.34 -8.10 -4.54
C CYS A 47 0.58 -6.99 -5.08
N CYS A 48 0.04 -5.80 -5.35
CA CYS A 48 0.82 -4.63 -5.76
C CYS A 48 1.88 -4.20 -4.74
N TYR A 49 1.72 -4.56 -3.46
CA TYR A 49 2.66 -4.21 -2.41
C TYR A 49 3.64 -5.36 -2.09
N PHE A 50 3.15 -6.57 -1.84
CA PHE A 50 4.00 -7.71 -1.47
C PHE A 50 4.67 -8.33 -2.70
N ASP A 51 3.88 -8.71 -3.71
CA ASP A 51 4.36 -9.51 -4.84
C ASP A 51 5.08 -8.63 -5.89
N ASP A 52 4.44 -7.56 -6.34
CA ASP A 52 4.94 -6.74 -7.48
C ASP A 52 6.20 -5.94 -7.15
N LEU A 53 6.46 -5.68 -5.86
CA LEU A 53 7.64 -4.94 -5.41
C LEU A 53 8.84 -5.85 -5.15
N GLY A 54 8.66 -7.17 -5.11
CA GLY A 54 9.71 -8.14 -4.77
C GLY A 54 10.33 -7.85 -3.40
N ILE A 55 9.49 -7.67 -2.38
CA ILE A 55 9.91 -7.33 -1.01
C ILE A 55 9.85 -8.52 -0.04
N ASP A 56 9.65 -9.73 -0.56
CA ASP A 56 9.47 -11.01 0.18
C ASP A 56 10.60 -11.35 1.17
N ASN A 57 11.74 -10.68 1.06
CA ASN A 57 12.89 -10.86 1.95
C ASN A 57 13.17 -9.57 2.73
N ASP A 58 12.13 -9.00 3.35
CA ASP A 58 12.17 -7.82 4.23
C ASP A 58 13.00 -6.65 3.67
N TYR A 59 12.78 -6.33 2.39
CA TYR A 59 13.48 -5.26 1.67
C TYR A 59 15.03 -5.42 1.56
N GLU A 60 15.60 -6.60 1.80
CA GLU A 60 17.07 -6.80 1.79
C GLU A 60 17.71 -6.34 0.47
N TYR A 61 17.09 -6.71 -0.65
CA TYR A 61 17.57 -6.31 -1.98
C TYR A 61 17.53 -4.79 -2.15
N GLN A 62 16.41 -4.16 -1.82
CA GLN A 62 16.18 -2.73 -1.99
C GLN A 62 17.11 -1.91 -1.09
N LEU A 63 17.41 -2.39 0.12
CA LEU A 63 18.39 -1.77 1.00
C LEU A 63 19.81 -1.91 0.44
N LYS A 64 20.19 -3.10 -0.04
CA LYS A 64 21.51 -3.37 -0.64
C LYS A 64 21.77 -2.56 -1.91
N GLN A 65 20.73 -2.33 -2.72
CA GLN A 65 20.80 -1.50 -3.92
C GLN A 65 20.65 0.00 -3.65
N GLU A 66 20.51 0.41 -2.38
CA GLU A 66 20.26 1.79 -1.97
C GLU A 66 18.99 2.39 -2.63
N TRP A 67 17.99 1.55 -2.91
CA TRP A 67 16.69 1.99 -3.42
C TRP A 67 15.83 2.61 -2.32
N ILE A 68 16.02 2.11 -1.09
CA ILE A 68 15.53 2.71 0.14
C ILE A 68 16.70 2.94 1.10
N THR A 69 16.53 3.88 2.00
CA THR A 69 17.43 4.13 3.12
C THR A 69 17.04 3.28 4.32
N LYS A 70 17.98 3.09 5.27
CA LYS A 70 17.67 2.43 6.53
C LYS A 70 16.58 3.17 7.32
N ASN A 71 16.54 4.50 7.26
CA ASN A 71 15.51 5.30 7.92
C ASN A 71 14.11 5.08 7.32
N GLU A 72 14.01 4.95 5.99
CA GLU A 72 12.75 4.60 5.32
C GLU A 72 12.30 3.19 5.72
N LEU A 73 13.22 2.22 5.74
CA LEU A 73 12.93 0.85 6.17
C LEU A 73 12.44 0.80 7.63
N ASP A 74 13.16 1.43 8.55
CA ASP A 74 12.79 1.47 9.96
C ASP A 74 11.43 2.17 10.18
N THR A 75 11.09 3.11 9.29
CA THR A 75 9.79 3.79 9.31
C THR A 75 8.65 2.90 8.83
N ILE A 76 8.84 2.10 7.78
CA ILE A 76 7.78 1.27 7.17
C ILE A 76 7.60 -0.08 7.86
N GLN A 77 8.67 -0.63 8.45
CA GLN A 77 8.70 -2.01 8.93
C GLN A 77 7.60 -2.38 9.94
N PRO A 78 7.26 -1.54 10.95
CA PRO A 78 6.17 -1.87 11.87
C PRO A 78 4.81 -2.04 11.17
N TRP A 79 4.55 -1.23 10.14
CA TRP A 79 3.30 -1.33 9.37
C TRP A 79 3.34 -2.51 8.40
N HIS A 80 4.48 -2.75 7.73
CA HIS A 80 4.69 -3.91 6.86
C HIS A 80 4.39 -5.22 7.61
N GLU A 81 4.97 -5.39 8.80
CA GLU A 81 4.75 -6.57 9.63
C GLU A 81 3.30 -6.73 10.12
N LEU A 82 2.60 -5.62 10.41
CA LEU A 82 1.19 -5.67 10.78
C LEU A 82 0.32 -6.10 9.60
N LEU A 83 0.66 -5.62 8.40
CA LEU A 83 -0.04 -5.98 7.18
C LEU A 83 0.21 -7.45 6.79
N ASP A 84 1.45 -7.92 6.85
CA ASP A 84 1.84 -9.31 6.54
C ASP A 84 1.12 -10.33 7.44
N ARG A 85 0.96 -10.02 8.73
CA ARG A 85 0.25 -10.89 9.68
C ARG A 85 -1.27 -10.81 9.60
N TYR A 86 -1.82 -9.93 8.75
CA TYR A 86 -3.26 -9.77 8.65
C TYR A 86 -3.91 -10.97 7.97
N THR A 87 -4.97 -11.50 8.59
CA THR A 87 -5.82 -12.52 7.97
C THR A 87 -7.25 -11.98 7.96
N PRO A 88 -7.92 -11.92 6.78
CA PRO A 88 -9.30 -11.50 6.68
C PRO A 88 -10.25 -12.32 7.55
N PRO A 89 -11.40 -11.75 7.98
CA PRO A 89 -12.45 -12.50 8.64
C PRO A 89 -12.85 -13.75 7.84
N ALA A 90 -13.01 -14.88 8.55
CA ALA A 90 -13.30 -16.19 7.94
C ALA A 90 -12.29 -16.68 6.88
N ASN A 91 -11.11 -16.03 6.78
CA ASN A 91 -10.13 -16.27 5.72
C ASN A 91 -10.69 -16.03 4.30
N ASP A 92 -11.68 -15.14 4.17
CA ASP A 92 -12.28 -14.75 2.90
C ASP A 92 -11.72 -13.40 2.43
N HIS A 93 -10.85 -13.45 1.42
CA HIS A 93 -10.21 -12.26 0.83
C HIS A 93 -11.16 -11.45 -0.07
N TYR A 94 -12.36 -11.96 -0.35
CA TYR A 94 -13.36 -11.36 -1.23
C TYR A 94 -14.57 -10.79 -0.47
N ASP A 95 -14.73 -11.11 0.82
CA ASP A 95 -15.70 -10.42 1.69
C ASP A 95 -15.17 -9.03 2.09
N VAL A 96 -15.14 -8.14 1.11
CA VAL A 96 -14.67 -6.76 1.26
C VAL A 96 -15.44 -5.98 2.33
N LYS A 97 -16.71 -6.34 2.59
CA LYS A 97 -17.48 -5.73 3.67
C LYS A 97 -16.93 -6.16 5.02
N ALA A 98 -16.75 -7.47 5.23
CA ALA A 98 -16.17 -7.96 6.48
C ALA A 98 -14.77 -7.36 6.73
N ILE A 99 -13.94 -7.23 5.69
CA ILE A 99 -12.62 -6.60 5.79
C ILE A 99 -12.73 -5.12 6.17
N LEU A 100 -13.58 -4.33 5.51
CA LEU A 100 -13.74 -2.90 5.78
C LEU A 100 -14.27 -2.59 7.19
N PHE A 101 -14.96 -3.55 7.83
CA PHE A 101 -15.44 -3.43 9.21
C PHE A 101 -14.58 -4.19 10.23
N ASP A 102 -13.50 -4.86 9.80
CA ASP A 102 -12.59 -5.54 10.72
C ASP A 102 -11.75 -4.51 11.48
N LYS A 103 -11.81 -4.58 12.81
CA LYS A 103 -11.02 -3.73 13.70
C LYS A 103 -9.51 -3.92 13.49
N LYS A 104 -9.07 -5.12 13.10
CA LYS A 104 -7.65 -5.37 12.79
C LYS A 104 -7.24 -4.60 11.53
N TRP A 105 -8.04 -4.67 10.48
CA TRP A 105 -7.81 -3.91 9.25
C TRP A 105 -7.78 -2.40 9.49
N LEU A 106 -8.77 -1.89 10.23
CA LEU A 106 -8.83 -0.46 10.58
C LEU A 106 -7.60 -0.01 11.39
N SER A 107 -7.10 -0.85 12.30
CA SER A 107 -5.86 -0.57 13.03
C SER A 107 -4.63 -0.54 12.14
N ILE A 108 -4.56 -1.40 11.11
CA ILE A 108 -3.47 -1.41 10.13
C ILE A 108 -3.48 -0.13 9.30
N ILE A 109 -4.67 0.33 8.88
CA ILE A 109 -4.79 1.60 8.16
C ILE A 109 -4.33 2.77 9.05
N GLU A 110 -4.76 2.81 10.31
CA GLU A 110 -4.38 3.88 11.22
C GLU A 110 -2.85 3.95 11.42
N GLU A 111 -2.19 2.81 11.60
CA GLU A 111 -0.73 2.76 11.68
C GLU A 111 -0.07 3.14 10.36
N GLY A 112 -0.64 2.71 9.23
CA GLY A 112 -0.18 3.07 7.90
C GLY A 112 -0.24 4.57 7.64
N VAL A 113 -1.27 5.26 8.12
CA VAL A 113 -1.36 6.74 8.05
C VAL A 113 -0.25 7.39 8.88
N LYS A 114 0.08 6.86 10.07
CA LYS A 114 1.20 7.37 10.88
C LYS A 114 2.53 7.19 10.15
N VAL A 115 2.73 6.04 9.52
CA VAL A 115 3.92 5.74 8.72
C VAL A 115 4.01 6.63 7.49
N LYS A 116 2.92 6.81 6.75
CA LYS A 116 2.79 7.74 5.62
C LYS A 116 3.21 9.16 6.02
N ASN A 117 2.76 9.64 7.17
CA ASN A 117 3.14 10.95 7.73
C ASN A 117 4.60 11.05 8.20
N LYS A 118 5.26 9.93 8.53
CA LYS A 118 6.69 9.91 8.87
C LYS A 118 7.53 9.87 7.59
N LEU A 119 7.16 9.02 6.63
CA LEU A 119 7.80 8.93 5.32
C LEU A 119 7.76 10.28 4.59
N SER A 120 6.63 10.98 4.63
CA SER A 120 6.49 12.28 3.95
C SER A 120 7.50 13.35 4.39
N LYS A 121 8.08 13.20 5.58
CA LYS A 121 9.09 14.11 6.13
C LYS A 121 10.51 13.77 5.70
N ILE A 122 10.75 12.59 5.14
CA ILE A 122 12.09 12.07 4.83
C ILE A 122 12.30 11.75 3.34
N ILE A 123 11.22 11.67 2.56
CA ILE A 123 11.26 11.50 1.09
C ILE A 123 11.28 12.86 0.37
N SER A 124 11.52 12.84 -0.95
CA SER A 124 11.55 14.07 -1.76
C SER A 124 10.18 14.71 -1.92
N LYS A 125 10.13 15.93 -2.45
CA LYS A 125 8.86 16.61 -2.75
C LYS A 125 8.09 15.88 -3.85
N GLU A 126 8.77 15.45 -4.91
CA GLU A 126 8.19 14.71 -6.04
C GLU A 126 7.62 13.36 -5.59
N GLU A 127 8.27 12.72 -4.62
CA GLU A 127 7.80 11.46 -4.05
C GLU A 127 6.60 11.65 -3.13
N ASN A 128 6.55 12.79 -2.43
CA ASN A 128 5.39 13.19 -1.66
C ASN A 128 4.14 13.39 -2.50
N GLU A 129 4.27 13.87 -3.75
CA GLU A 129 3.13 14.01 -4.67
C GLU A 129 2.47 12.65 -4.95
N ILE A 130 3.27 11.58 -5.04
CA ILE A 130 2.77 10.21 -5.24
C ILE A 130 2.20 9.65 -3.94
N LEU A 131 2.94 9.81 -2.83
CA LEU A 131 2.54 9.25 -1.54
C LEU A 131 1.22 9.86 -1.06
N LEU A 132 1.01 11.15 -1.28
CA LEU A 132 -0.15 11.90 -0.80
C LEU A 132 -1.25 12.11 -1.86
N GLU A 133 -1.14 11.43 -3.00
CA GLU A 133 -2.10 11.54 -4.10
C GLU A 133 -3.54 11.25 -3.66
N GLU A 134 -4.48 12.10 -4.08
CA GLU A 134 -5.91 11.81 -4.00
C GLU A 134 -6.31 11.01 -5.24
N ILE A 135 -6.52 9.71 -5.06
CA ILE A 135 -6.80 8.79 -6.17
C ILE A 135 -8.29 8.76 -6.48
N ASP A 136 -8.65 9.22 -7.68
CA ASP A 136 -9.96 9.02 -8.28
C ASP A 136 -9.96 7.76 -9.14
N HIS A 137 -10.38 6.64 -8.54
CA HIS A 137 -10.40 5.34 -9.20
C HIS A 137 -11.39 5.27 -10.39
N THR A 138 -12.35 6.19 -10.47
CA THR A 138 -13.37 6.19 -11.54
C THR A 138 -12.82 6.62 -12.90
N GLN A 139 -11.66 7.27 -12.93
CA GLN A 139 -10.96 7.64 -14.17
C GLN A 139 -10.34 6.45 -14.90
N TYR A 140 -10.36 5.26 -14.27
CA TYR A 140 -9.77 4.02 -14.76
C TYR A 140 -10.81 2.91 -14.98
N LEU A 141 -12.10 3.29 -15.04
CA LEU A 141 -13.27 2.47 -15.39
C LEU A 141 -13.60 2.59 -16.87
#